data_AF-A0A1H8CI13-F1
#
_entry.id   AF-A0A1H8CI13-F1
#
_cell.length_a   1.000
_cell.length_b   1.000
_cell.length_c   1.000
_cell.angle_alpha   90.00
_cell.angle_beta   90.00
_cell.angle_gamma   90.00
#
_symmetry.space_group_name_H-M   'P 1'
#
loop_
_entity.id
_entity.type
_entity.pdbx_description
1 polymer ?
#
loop_
_entity_poly.entity_id
_entity_poly.type
_entity_poly.pdbx_seq_one_letter_code
_entity_poly.pdbx_strand_id
1 'polypeptide(L)'
;MNEDRDSKVLPDYSLIQPLSIPADSKVPDDIHGSSTPTEYDLYFRLLRSSPDLIEWSRACLSLYEKQTRDLDKTSLEDKDKYEILLGWLVVFQVTLERWVKICEASGKGT
;
A
#
# COMPACT_ATOMS: atom_id res chain seq x y z
N MET A 1 -59.04 7.03 16.05
CA MET A 1 -57.95 6.09 16.41
C MET A 1 -57.39 5.60 15.09
N ASN A 2 -56.46 6.34 14.51
CA ASN A 2 -55.00 6.26 14.77
C ASN A 2 -54.46 4.98 14.11
N GLU A 3 -53.48 4.99 13.22
CA GLU A 3 -52.44 5.98 12.92
C GLU A 3 -51.94 5.76 11.50
N ASP A 4 -51.72 6.87 10.78
CA ASP A 4 -50.85 6.97 9.62
C ASP A 4 -49.49 6.36 9.97
N ARG A 5 -49.11 5.28 9.27
CA ARG A 5 -47.71 4.82 9.31
C ARG A 5 -46.91 5.74 8.44
N ASP A 6 -46.36 6.77 9.09
CA ASP A 6 -45.29 7.63 8.59
C ASP A 6 -44.24 6.79 7.85
N SER A 7 -44.32 6.80 6.52
CA SER A 7 -43.18 6.53 5.67
C SER A 7 -42.19 7.66 5.94
N LYS A 8 -41.24 7.45 6.85
CA LYS A 8 -40.14 8.40 7.09
C LYS A 8 -39.33 8.51 5.80
N VAL A 9 -39.72 9.45 4.95
CA VAL A 9 -38.90 9.96 3.87
C VAL A 9 -37.74 10.67 4.56
N LEU A 10 -36.56 10.05 4.49
CA LEU A 10 -35.34 10.68 4.98
C LEU A 10 -35.14 12.00 4.22
N PRO A 11 -34.81 13.11 4.90
CA PRO A 11 -34.56 14.38 4.22
C PRO A 11 -33.38 14.23 3.26
N ASP A 12 -33.59 14.60 2.00
CA ASP A 12 -32.50 14.75 1.03
C ASP A 12 -31.70 16.00 1.40
N TYR A 13 -30.55 15.82 2.03
CA TYR A 13 -29.73 16.91 2.53
C TYR A 13 -28.98 17.66 1.42
N SER A 14 -29.12 17.30 0.13
CA SER A 14 -28.36 17.94 -0.97
C SER A 14 -26.84 17.98 -0.76
N LEU A 15 -26.33 17.11 0.13
CA LEU A 15 -24.92 17.04 0.51
C LEU A 15 -24.23 16.08 -0.45
N ILE A 16 -23.82 16.61 -1.60
CA ILE A 16 -23.04 15.94 -2.65
C ILE A 16 -23.79 14.74 -3.23
N GLN A 17 -24.19 14.84 -4.50
CA GLN A 17 -24.77 13.69 -5.21
C GLN A 17 -23.83 12.48 -5.05
N PRO A 18 -24.29 11.36 -4.50
CA PRO A 18 -23.43 10.20 -4.30
C PRO A 18 -22.88 9.78 -5.66
N LEU A 19 -21.55 9.79 -5.76
CA LEU A 19 -20.83 9.38 -6.96
C LEU A 19 -21.16 7.91 -7.21
N SER A 20 -22.14 7.70 -8.08
CA SER A 20 -22.61 6.37 -8.44
C SER A 20 -21.68 5.83 -9.50
N ILE A 21 -21.09 4.68 -9.25
CA ILE A 21 -20.25 4.00 -10.23
C ILE A 21 -21.18 3.57 -11.39
N PRO A 22 -20.88 3.93 -12.65
CA PRO A 22 -21.67 3.49 -13.80
C PRO A 22 -21.82 1.97 -13.85
N ALA A 23 -22.97 1.46 -14.28
CA ALA A 23 -23.22 0.02 -14.36
C ALA A 23 -22.30 -0.72 -15.35
N ASP A 24 -21.68 0.00 -16.29
CA ASP A 24 -20.68 -0.47 -17.24
C ASP A 24 -19.24 -0.26 -16.77
N SER A 25 -19.06 0.23 -15.54
CA SER A 25 -17.74 0.43 -14.94
C SER A 25 -17.03 -0.89 -14.76
N LYS A 26 -15.74 -0.90 -15.10
CA LYS A 26 -14.83 -2.03 -14.83
C LYS A 26 -14.24 -2.00 -13.42
N VAL A 27 -14.76 -1.14 -12.55
CA VAL A 27 -14.32 -1.06 -11.15
C VAL A 27 -14.71 -2.36 -10.46
N PRO A 28 -13.75 -3.07 -9.85
CA PRO A 28 -14.04 -4.21 -9.01
C PRO A 28 -14.91 -3.78 -7.84
N ASP A 29 -16.17 -4.22 -7.80
CA ASP A 29 -17.10 -3.95 -6.71
C ASP A 29 -17.17 -5.16 -5.77
N ASP A 30 -17.03 -4.89 -4.47
CA ASP A 30 -17.15 -5.87 -3.39
C ASP A 30 -18.63 -6.06 -3.00
N ILE A 31 -19.50 -5.08 -3.30
CA ILE A 31 -20.93 -5.08 -2.98
C ILE A 31 -21.70 -6.08 -3.87
N HIS A 32 -21.28 -6.25 -5.13
CA HIS A 32 -21.87 -7.21 -6.08
C HIS A 32 -21.12 -8.56 -6.15
N GLY A 33 -20.04 -8.74 -5.37
CA GLY A 33 -19.42 -10.04 -5.11
C GLY A 33 -18.78 -10.75 -6.31
N SER A 34 -18.57 -10.08 -7.44
CA SER A 34 -17.99 -10.69 -8.65
C SER A 34 -16.48 -10.54 -8.77
N SER A 35 -15.84 -9.76 -7.89
CA SER A 35 -14.45 -9.35 -8.05
C SER A 35 -13.50 -10.31 -7.33
N THR A 36 -12.76 -11.10 -8.10
CA THR A 36 -11.68 -11.93 -7.58
C THR A 36 -10.46 -11.07 -7.20
N PRO A 37 -9.60 -11.52 -6.25
CA PRO A 37 -8.35 -10.84 -5.93
C PRO A 37 -7.47 -10.58 -7.17
N THR A 38 -7.53 -11.47 -8.16
CA THR A 38 -6.83 -11.33 -9.44
C THR A 38 -7.36 -10.17 -10.29
N GLU A 39 -8.67 -9.96 -10.34
CA GLU A 39 -9.27 -8.83 -11.06
C GLU A 39 -8.96 -7.49 -10.38
N TYR A 40 -8.91 -7.48 -9.04
CA TYR A 40 -8.46 -6.33 -8.27
C TYR A 40 -6.98 -5.99 -8.58
N ASP A 41 -6.10 -7.00 -8.54
CA ASP A 41 -4.69 -6.83 -8.84
C ASP A 41 -4.46 -6.36 -10.28
N LEU A 42 -5.23 -6.88 -11.24
CA LEU A 42 -5.15 -6.47 -12.64
C LEU A 42 -5.62 -5.02 -12.83
N TYR A 43 -6.74 -4.64 -12.18
CA TYR A 43 -7.30 -3.30 -12.25
C TYR A 43 -6.31 -2.25 -11.73
N PHE A 44 -5.68 -2.52 -10.58
CA PHE A 44 -4.68 -1.63 -9.98
C PHE A 44 -3.24 -1.89 -10.45
N ARG A 45 -3.03 -2.85 -11.36
CA ARG A 45 -1.71 -3.32 -11.80
C ARG A 45 -0.77 -3.63 -10.63
N LEU A 46 -1.31 -4.22 -9.56
CA LEU A 46 -0.55 -4.61 -8.40
C LEU A 46 0.27 -5.85 -8.74
N LEU A 47 1.59 -5.69 -8.76
CA LEU A 47 2.49 -6.82 -8.85
C LEU A 47 2.75 -7.34 -7.44
N ARG A 48 2.20 -8.52 -7.13
CA ARG A 48 2.39 -9.20 -5.83
C ARG A 48 3.61 -10.12 -5.79
N SER A 49 4.58 -9.95 -6.68
CA SER A 49 5.84 -10.68 -6.57
C SER A 49 6.50 -10.32 -5.24
N SER A 50 6.62 -11.27 -4.33
CA SER A 50 7.41 -11.12 -3.11
C SER A 50 8.85 -11.48 -3.44
N PRO A 51 9.75 -10.49 -3.67
CA PRO A 51 11.16 -10.81 -3.85
C PRO A 51 11.66 -11.57 -2.63
N ASP A 52 12.50 -12.57 -2.85
CA ASP A 52 13.19 -13.22 -1.75
C ASP A 52 14.19 -12.23 -1.09
N LEU A 53 14.73 -12.62 0.06
CA LEU A 53 15.64 -11.75 0.81
C LEU A 53 16.89 -11.36 -0.01
N ILE A 54 17.37 -12.25 -0.89
CA ILE A 54 18.57 -12.01 -1.70
C ILE A 54 18.25 -11.01 -2.81
N GLU A 55 17.14 -11.19 -3.50
CA GLU A 55 16.67 -10.29 -4.55
C GLU A 55 16.38 -8.90 -3.98
N TRP A 56 15.67 -8.83 -2.85
CA TRP A 56 15.36 -7.57 -2.19
C TRP A 56 16.63 -6.84 -1.72
N SER A 57 17.56 -7.53 -1.05
CA SER A 57 18.80 -6.92 -0.57
C SER A 57 19.69 -6.43 -1.71
N ARG A 58 19.76 -7.19 -2.82
CA ARG A 58 20.47 -6.76 -4.03
C ARG A 58 19.84 -5.52 -4.66
N ALA A 59 18.51 -5.45 -4.71
CA ALA A 59 17.79 -4.28 -5.21
C ALA A 59 18.06 -3.04 -4.34
N CYS A 60 18.06 -3.19 -3.00
CA CYS A 60 18.42 -2.13 -2.08
C CYS A 60 19.84 -1.61 -2.30
N LEU A 61 20.83 -2.49 -2.43
CA LEU A 61 22.22 -2.08 -2.68
C LEU A 61 22.36 -1.30 -3.99
N SER A 62 21.73 -1.76 -5.07
CA SER A 62 21.75 -1.05 -6.35
C SER A 62 21.05 0.32 -6.26
N LEU A 63 19.96 0.40 -5.50
CA LEU A 63 19.26 1.65 -5.25
C LEU A 63 20.15 2.62 -4.46
N TYR A 64 20.76 2.18 -3.37
CA TYR A 64 21.62 3.02 -2.54
C TYR A 64 22.83 3.52 -3.32
N GLU A 65 23.48 2.69 -4.13
CA GLU A 65 24.60 3.14 -4.98
C GLU A 65 24.18 4.26 -5.95
N LYS A 66 22.97 4.19 -6.52
CA LYS A 66 22.43 5.26 -7.37
C LYS A 66 22.10 6.49 -6.54
N GLN A 67 21.39 6.31 -5.43
CA GLN A 67 20.93 7.42 -4.61
C GLN A 67 22.07 8.17 -3.93
N THR A 68 23.14 7.51 -3.48
CA THR A 68 24.31 8.21 -2.90
C THR A 68 24.99 9.08 -3.96
N ARG A 69 25.13 8.58 -5.20
CA ARG A 69 25.66 9.36 -6.33
C ARG A 69 24.78 10.55 -6.69
N ASP A 70 23.47 10.41 -6.57
CA ASP A 70 22.54 11.51 -6.81
C ASP A 70 22.56 12.51 -5.66
N LEU A 71 22.64 12.02 -4.42
CA LEU A 71 22.68 12.82 -3.19
C LEU A 71 23.91 13.74 -3.17
N ASP A 72 25.06 13.25 -3.61
CA ASP A 72 26.29 14.04 -3.76
C ASP A 72 26.10 15.25 -4.69
N LYS A 73 25.23 15.13 -5.70
CA LYS A 73 24.95 16.20 -6.68
C LYS A 73 23.87 17.17 -6.23
N THR A 74 23.19 16.90 -5.12
CA THR A 74 22.15 17.80 -4.61
C THR A 74 22.76 18.99 -3.87
N SER A 75 22.00 20.09 -3.85
CA SER A 75 22.30 21.28 -3.05
C SER A 75 21.89 21.15 -1.58
N LEU A 76 21.57 19.93 -1.11
CA LEU A 76 21.22 19.68 0.28
C LEU A 76 22.43 19.93 1.19
N GLU A 77 22.16 20.35 2.42
CA GLU A 77 23.20 20.46 3.43
C GLU A 77 23.65 19.07 3.88
N ASP A 78 24.88 18.97 4.37
CA ASP A 78 25.45 17.69 4.84
C ASP A 78 24.58 17.03 5.92
N LYS A 79 23.93 17.85 6.75
CA LYS A 79 22.99 17.38 7.76
C LYS A 79 21.77 16.69 7.14
N ASP A 80 21.15 17.29 6.13
CA ASP A 80 19.99 16.71 5.46
C ASP A 80 20.37 15.42 4.71
N LYS A 81 21.55 15.43 4.06
CA LYS A 81 22.10 14.23 3.41
C LYS A 81 22.31 13.10 4.43
N TYR A 82 22.86 13.43 5.60
CA TYR A 82 23.04 12.49 6.70
C TYR A 82 21.70 11.92 7.20
N GLU A 83 20.69 12.76 7.42
CA GLU A 83 19.36 12.33 7.88
C GLU A 83 18.68 11.38 6.88
N ILE A 84 18.83 11.64 5.57
CA ILE A 84 18.35 10.75 4.51
C ILE A 84 19.04 9.38 4.57
N LEU A 85 20.37 9.37 4.64
CA LEU A 85 21.15 8.12 4.73
C LEU A 85 20.80 7.32 5.98
N LEU A 86 20.61 8.00 7.12
CA LEU A 86 20.18 7.38 8.36
C LEU A 86 18.78 6.75 8.21
N GLY A 87 17.85 7.45 7.55
CA GLY A 87 16.52 6.93 7.25
C GLY A 87 16.56 5.63 6.45
N TRP A 88 17.42 5.55 5.42
CA TRP A 88 17.59 4.33 4.63
C TRP A 88 18.13 3.16 5.47
N LEU A 89 19.11 3.43 6.33
CA LEU A 89 19.67 2.42 7.22
C LEU A 89 18.60 1.85 8.17
N VAL A 90 17.77 2.72 8.76
CA VAL A 90 16.69 2.31 9.66
C VAL A 90 15.67 1.43 8.93
N VAL A 91 15.25 1.82 7.72
CA VAL A 91 14.31 1.00 6.92
C VAL A 91 14.90 -0.37 6.61
N PHE A 92 16.18 -0.41 6.23
CA PHE A 92 16.88 -1.66 5.95
C PHE A 92 16.93 -2.57 7.18
N GLN A 93 17.33 -2.02 8.33
CA GLN A 93 17.40 -2.74 9.60
C GLN A 93 16.04 -3.31 10.01
N VAL A 94 14.99 -2.48 10.06
CA VAL A 94 13.64 -2.93 10.46
C VAL A 94 13.13 -4.02 9.53
N THR A 95 13.43 -3.93 8.23
CA THR A 95 13.00 -4.94 7.26
C THR A 95 13.72 -6.27 7.50
N LEU A 96 15.04 -6.26 7.71
CA LEU A 96 15.80 -7.46 8.06
C LEU A 96 15.33 -8.10 9.35
N GLU A 97 15.11 -7.30 10.39
CA GLU A 97 14.60 -7.79 11.68
C GLU A 97 13.23 -8.47 11.52
N ARG A 98 12.34 -7.92 10.69
CA ARG A 98 11.05 -8.56 10.39
C ARG A 98 11.23 -9.88 9.65
N TRP A 99 12.10 -9.93 8.65
CA TRP A 99 12.41 -11.17 7.94
C TRP A 99 12.96 -12.25 8.86
N VAL A 100 13.91 -11.90 9.74
CA VAL A 100 14.45 -12.83 10.75
C VAL A 100 13.34 -13.36 11.65
N LYS A 101 12.48 -12.50 12.17
CA LYS A 101 11.33 -12.90 13.00
C LYS A 101 10.38 -13.86 12.28
N ILE A 102 10.11 -13.63 10.99
CA ILE A 102 9.26 -14.51 10.17
C ILE A 102 9.93 -15.88 10.00
N CYS A 103 11.23 -15.92 9.71
CA CYS A 103 11.98 -17.16 9.57
C CYS A 103 12.03 -17.96 10.89
N GLU A 104 12.29 -17.29 12.02
CA GLU A 104 12.28 -17.91 13.35
C GLU A 104 10.90 -18.46 13.75
N ALA A 105 9.83 -17.74 13.42
CA ALA A 105 8.47 -18.20 13.67
C ALA A 105 8.12 -19.43 12.81
N SER A 106 8.58 -19.46 11.57
CA SER A 106 8.37 -20.58 10.64
C SER A 106 9.16 -21.83 11.02
N GLY A 107 10.31 -21.68 11.68
CA GLY A 107 11.16 -22.78 12.15
C GLY A 107 10.75 -23.43 13.48
N LYS A 108 9.80 -22.85 14.22
CA LYS A 108 9.30 -23.40 15.50
C LYS A 108 8.07 -24.31 15.35
N GLY A 109 7.67 -24.60 14.11
CA GLY A 109 6.47 -25.40 13.77
C GLY A 109 6.72 -26.87 13.38
N THR A 110 7.95 -27.37 13.54
CA THR A 110 8.33 -28.79 13.34
C THR A 110 8.83 -29.37 14.65
#